data_AF-A0AA85FC33-F1
#
_entry.id   AF-A0AA85FC33-F1
#
_cell.length_a   1.000
_cell.length_b   1.000
_cell.length_c   1.000
_cell.angle_alpha   90.00
_cell.angle_beta   90.00
_cell.angle_gamma   90.00
#
_symmetry.space_group_name_H-M   'P 1'
#
loop_
_entity.id
_entity.type
_entity.pdbx_description
1 polymer ?
#
loop_
_entity_poly.entity_id
_entity_poly.type
_entity_poly.pdbx_seq_one_letter_code
_entity_poly.pdbx_strand_id
1 'polypeptide(L)'
;MDPVKLEELFKQQLKLMEMFTQTQISSRVSCTPTIPQSVDGITSGISEFLYDPDANIKFDTWFIRYEDLFKVDLADRDDSWKVRLLLRKLGPSELDKYCNFILPQNPRDRSFYATVQTLRQLFGDHHSLFNTRYHCLKLVMNESDDFLTHVGIVNRECERFKPKSLTDDQFKSLVFICSLQSPKFSNIRTRLLNRLEQDPTLTLNAIADEYQRIVNL
;
A
#
# COMPACT_ATOMS: atom_id res chain seq x y z
N MET A 1 -50.37 53.77 -14.37
CA MET A 1 -49.84 53.12 -13.16
C MET A 1 -49.42 54.24 -12.23
N ASP A 2 -49.96 54.29 -11.01
CA ASP A 2 -49.83 55.43 -10.11
C ASP A 2 -48.36 55.54 -9.61
N PRO A 3 -47.66 56.68 -9.81
CA PRO A 3 -46.22 56.80 -9.52
C PRO A 3 -45.86 56.47 -8.07
N VAL A 4 -46.76 56.79 -7.13
CA VAL A 4 -46.59 56.46 -5.70
C VAL A 4 -46.56 54.94 -5.48
N LYS A 5 -47.39 54.20 -6.24
CA LYS A 5 -47.51 52.74 -6.12
C LYS A 5 -46.31 52.02 -6.73
N LEU A 6 -45.66 52.61 -7.73
CA LEU A 6 -44.43 52.10 -8.33
C LEU A 6 -43.23 52.30 -7.38
N GLU A 7 -43.18 53.44 -6.69
CA GLU A 7 -42.15 53.76 -5.70
C GLU A 7 -42.24 52.84 -4.46
N GLU A 8 -43.46 52.55 -4.01
CA GLU A 8 -43.73 51.58 -2.92
C GLU A 8 -43.22 50.17 -3.28
N LEU A 9 -43.42 49.76 -4.54
CA LEU A 9 -43.03 48.44 -5.05
C LEU A 9 -41.50 48.32 -5.19
N PHE A 10 -40.85 49.41 -5.60
CA PHE A 10 -39.39 49.50 -5.64
C PHE A 10 -38.78 49.46 -4.22
N LYS A 11 -39.38 50.15 -3.26
CA LYS A 11 -38.98 50.06 -1.84
C LYS A 11 -39.15 48.66 -1.27
N GLN A 12 -40.24 47.96 -1.60
CA GLN A 12 -40.42 46.57 -1.19
C GLN A 12 -39.37 45.63 -1.78
N GLN A 13 -39.01 45.79 -3.06
CA GLN A 13 -37.94 45.01 -3.68
C GLN A 13 -36.57 45.27 -3.03
N LEU A 14 -36.24 46.54 -2.74
CA LEU A 14 -35.01 46.89 -2.04
C LEU A 14 -34.94 46.26 -0.65
N LYS A 15 -36.05 46.26 0.10
CA LYS A 15 -36.14 45.66 1.43
C LYS A 15 -36.00 44.14 1.40
N LEU A 16 -36.56 43.48 0.38
CA LEU A 16 -36.36 42.04 0.14
C LEU A 16 -34.90 41.73 -0.21
N MET A 17 -34.26 42.58 -1.02
CA MET A 17 -32.84 42.42 -1.39
C MET A 17 -31.90 42.65 -0.19
N GLU A 18 -32.22 43.60 0.69
CA GLU A 18 -31.54 43.80 1.98
C GLU A 18 -31.70 42.59 2.91
N MET A 19 -32.91 42.04 3.06
CA MET A 19 -33.09 40.83 3.86
C MET A 19 -32.33 39.63 3.28
N PHE A 20 -32.29 39.47 1.95
CA PHE A 20 -31.56 38.37 1.30
C PHE A 20 -30.05 38.52 1.49
N THR A 21 -29.52 39.74 1.41
CA THR A 21 -28.10 40.03 1.66
C THR A 21 -27.74 39.89 3.14
N GLN A 22 -28.60 40.33 4.07
CA GLN A 22 -28.38 40.13 5.52
C GLN A 22 -28.36 38.64 5.90
N THR A 23 -29.23 37.82 5.29
CA THR A 23 -29.28 36.36 5.49
C THR A 23 -28.06 35.65 4.87
N GLN A 24 -27.54 36.16 3.75
CA GLN A 24 -26.30 35.67 3.15
C GLN A 24 -25.04 36.10 3.90
N ILE A 25 -25.02 37.29 4.52
CA ILE A 25 -23.89 37.74 5.35
C ILE A 25 -23.85 36.96 6.66
N SER A 26 -25.00 36.66 7.29
CA SER A 26 -25.05 35.82 8.49
C SER A 26 -24.59 34.36 8.22
N SER A 27 -24.72 33.88 6.97
CA SER A 27 -24.20 32.56 6.55
C SER A 27 -22.77 32.60 5.96
N ARG A 28 -22.22 33.77 5.63
CA ARG A 28 -20.85 33.94 5.11
C ARG A 28 -19.84 34.50 6.11
N VAL A 29 -20.29 35.04 7.25
CA VAL A 29 -19.41 35.30 8.41
C VAL A 29 -19.49 34.12 9.39
N SER A 30 -19.38 32.91 8.85
CA SER A 30 -18.58 31.90 9.52
C SER A 30 -17.17 32.07 8.97
N CYS A 31 -16.42 33.02 9.53
CA CYS A 31 -15.02 32.70 9.81
C CYS A 31 -15.12 31.51 10.74
N THR A 32 -15.15 30.30 10.17
CA THR A 32 -14.83 29.13 10.95
C THR A 32 -13.49 29.51 11.59
N PRO A 33 -13.36 29.49 12.93
CA PRO A 33 -12.08 29.03 13.43
C PRO A 33 -11.89 27.74 12.63
N THR A 34 -10.80 27.59 11.89
CA THR A 34 -10.34 26.26 11.55
C THR A 34 -10.32 25.57 12.89
N ILE A 35 -11.39 24.83 13.23
CA ILE A 35 -11.44 24.03 14.43
C ILE A 35 -10.19 23.20 14.25
N PRO A 36 -9.17 23.35 15.11
CA PRO A 36 -8.01 22.50 15.01
C PRO A 36 -8.61 21.10 15.04
N GLN A 37 -8.58 20.38 13.92
CA GLN A 37 -9.09 19.02 13.90
C GLN A 37 -8.37 18.34 15.04
N SER A 38 -9.11 17.94 16.07
CA SER A 38 -8.48 17.40 17.27
C SER A 38 -7.58 16.27 16.81
N VAL A 39 -6.34 16.24 17.29
CA VAL A 39 -5.37 15.19 16.96
C VAL A 39 -5.99 13.81 17.19
N ASP A 40 -6.87 13.69 18.19
CA ASP A 40 -7.63 12.46 18.45
C ASP A 40 -8.60 12.10 17.32
N GLY A 41 -9.26 13.09 16.71
CA GLY A 41 -10.12 12.91 15.55
C GLY A 41 -9.34 12.45 14.32
N ILE A 42 -8.19 13.08 14.05
CA ILE A 42 -7.29 12.73 12.94
C ILE A 42 -6.75 11.31 13.11
N THR A 43 -6.31 10.96 14.33
CA THR A 43 -5.70 9.65 14.62
C THR A 43 -6.71 8.51 14.76
N SER A 44 -7.98 8.82 15.04
CA SER A 44 -9.06 7.82 15.08
C SER A 44 -9.32 7.18 13.71
N GLY A 45 -9.08 7.91 12.62
CA GLY A 45 -9.24 7.43 11.24
C GLY A 45 -8.17 6.42 10.76
N ILE A 46 -7.09 6.22 11.53
CA ILE A 46 -6.07 5.23 11.18
C ILE A 46 -6.57 3.84 11.58
N SER A 47 -6.79 2.98 10.58
CA SER A 47 -7.16 1.57 10.78
C SER A 47 -6.03 0.78 11.41
N GLU A 48 -6.34 -0.28 12.15
CA GLU A 48 -5.32 -1.19 12.66
C GLU A 48 -4.65 -1.95 11.50
N PHE A 49 -3.34 -2.16 11.60
CA PHE A 49 -2.54 -2.94 10.66
C PHE A 49 -2.39 -4.37 11.15
N LEU A 50 -2.88 -5.32 10.37
CA LEU A 50 -2.74 -6.76 10.58
C LEU A 50 -2.01 -7.32 9.37
N TYR A 51 -0.83 -7.91 9.57
CA TYR A 51 -0.02 -8.39 8.45
C TYR A 51 -0.61 -9.67 7.89
N ASP A 52 -0.97 -9.64 6.60
CA ASP A 52 -1.44 -10.81 5.88
C ASP A 52 -0.82 -10.80 4.47
N PRO A 53 0.27 -11.55 4.25
CA PRO A 53 0.92 -11.59 2.94
C PRO A 53 0.04 -12.24 1.86
N ASP A 54 -0.86 -13.16 2.23
CA ASP A 54 -1.72 -13.89 1.30
C ASP A 54 -2.87 -13.01 0.81
N ALA A 55 -3.47 -12.20 1.69
CA ALA A 55 -4.40 -11.14 1.32
C ALA A 55 -3.71 -9.87 0.79
N ASN A 56 -2.38 -9.89 0.63
CA ASN A 56 -1.55 -8.75 0.24
C ASN A 56 -1.73 -7.50 1.13
N ILE A 57 -2.04 -7.70 2.41
CA ILE A 57 -2.04 -6.68 3.45
C ILE A 57 -0.60 -6.53 3.96
N LYS A 58 0.19 -5.74 3.22
CA LYS A 58 1.58 -5.41 3.53
C LYS A 58 1.69 -4.02 4.13
N PHE A 59 2.75 -3.77 4.88
CA PHE A 59 2.96 -2.50 5.55
C PHE A 59 3.02 -1.34 4.56
N ASP A 60 3.70 -1.50 3.41
CA ASP A 60 3.76 -0.45 2.38
C ASP A 60 2.37 -0.05 1.86
N THR A 61 1.50 -1.03 1.57
CA THR A 61 0.13 -0.79 1.07
C THR A 61 -0.78 -0.19 2.14
N TRP A 62 -0.60 -0.57 3.40
CA TRP A 62 -1.36 0.03 4.49
C TRP A 62 -0.88 1.46 4.79
N PHE A 63 0.43 1.67 4.83
CA PHE A 63 1.07 2.93 5.24
C PHE A 63 0.90 4.05 4.22
N ILE A 64 0.88 3.75 2.91
CA ILE A 64 0.70 4.78 1.88
C ILE A 64 -0.58 5.61 2.06
N ARG A 65 -1.64 5.01 2.63
CA ARG A 65 -2.91 5.70 2.93
C ARG A 65 -2.78 6.78 4.00
N TYR A 66 -1.76 6.65 4.86
CA TYR A 66 -1.52 7.50 6.01
C TYR A 66 -0.19 8.24 5.91
N GLU A 67 0.60 8.02 4.86
CA GLU A 67 1.94 8.60 4.74
C GLU A 67 1.90 10.14 4.77
N ASP A 68 0.95 10.73 4.04
CA ASP A 68 0.75 12.18 4.01
C ASP A 68 0.25 12.72 5.36
N LEU A 69 -0.54 11.94 6.10
CA LEU A 69 -0.98 12.30 7.46
C LEU A 69 0.22 12.57 8.37
N PHE A 70 1.22 11.69 8.35
CA PHE A 70 2.43 11.85 9.17
C PHE A 70 3.36 12.96 8.68
N LYS A 71 3.35 13.24 7.37
CA LYS A 71 4.21 14.25 6.73
C LYS A 71 3.64 15.66 6.81
N VAL A 72 2.33 15.81 6.71
CA VAL A 72 1.63 17.10 6.57
C VAL A 72 0.87 17.41 7.85
N ASP A 73 -0.15 16.61 8.18
CA ASP A 73 -1.07 16.92 9.29
C ASP A 73 -0.43 16.79 10.68
N LEU A 74 0.58 15.93 10.79
CA LEU A 74 1.34 15.70 12.01
C LEU A 74 2.79 16.21 11.91
N ALA A 75 3.08 17.10 10.96
CA ALA A 75 4.44 17.61 10.72
C ALA A 75 5.07 18.23 11.99
N ASP A 76 4.25 18.91 12.81
CA ASP A 76 4.62 19.58 14.06
C ASP A 76 4.95 18.61 15.20
N ARG A 77 4.59 17.32 15.07
CA ARG A 77 4.83 16.31 16.11
C ARG A 77 6.26 15.77 16.05
N ASP A 78 6.82 15.53 17.23
CA ASP A 78 8.12 14.90 17.37
C ASP A 78 8.07 13.40 16.99
N ASP A 79 9.26 12.85 16.74
CA ASP A 79 9.39 11.46 16.33
C ASP A 79 8.86 10.49 17.40
N SER A 80 9.11 10.78 18.68
CA SER A 80 8.64 9.92 19.77
C SER A 80 7.11 9.80 19.78
N TRP A 81 6.40 10.90 19.56
CA TRP A 81 4.95 10.89 19.45
C TRP A 81 4.48 10.15 18.21
N LYS A 82 5.07 10.41 17.03
CA LYS A 82 4.71 9.72 15.78
C LYS A 82 4.93 8.21 15.85
N VAL A 83 6.04 7.78 16.44
CA VAL A 83 6.35 6.37 16.67
C VAL A 83 5.33 5.73 17.60
N ARG A 84 4.99 6.36 18.74
CA ARG A 84 3.96 5.81 19.64
C ARG A 84 2.61 5.65 18.95
N LEU A 85 2.20 6.64 18.15
CA LEU A 85 0.95 6.55 17.39
C LEU A 85 1.00 5.39 16.40
N LEU A 86 2.07 5.28 15.60
CA LEU A 86 2.21 4.22 14.61
C LEU A 86 2.18 2.82 15.25
N LEU A 87 2.91 2.63 16.35
CA LEU A 87 2.96 1.36 17.08
C LEU A 87 1.62 0.98 17.72
N ARG A 88 0.84 1.97 18.17
CA ARG A 88 -0.52 1.74 18.68
C ARG A 88 -1.49 1.24 17.61
N LYS A 89 -1.15 1.43 16.34
CA LYS A 89 -1.97 0.99 15.19
C LYS A 89 -1.49 -0.32 14.60
N LEU A 90 -0.46 -0.95 15.17
CA LEU A 90 -0.07 -2.31 14.80
C LEU A 90 -0.88 -3.32 15.61
N GLY A 91 -1.22 -4.43 14.99
CA GLY A 91 -1.77 -5.59 15.68
C GLY A 91 -0.80 -6.13 16.74
N PRO A 92 -1.30 -6.93 17.70
CA PRO A 92 -0.49 -7.44 18.80
C PRO A 92 0.74 -8.24 18.34
N SER A 93 0.58 -9.08 17.31
CA SER A 93 1.65 -9.91 16.75
C SER A 93 2.72 -9.07 16.05
N GLU A 94 2.28 -8.08 15.28
CA GLU A 94 3.15 -7.18 14.53
C GLU A 94 3.97 -6.30 15.47
N LEU A 95 3.33 -5.78 16.52
CA LEU A 95 4.00 -4.99 17.55
C LEU A 95 5.05 -5.80 18.29
N ASP A 96 4.73 -7.03 18.72
CA ASP A 96 5.67 -7.91 19.42
C ASP A 96 6.90 -8.22 18.54
N LYS A 97 6.68 -8.61 17.28
CA LYS A 97 7.75 -8.88 16.32
C LYS A 97 8.62 -7.65 16.07
N TYR A 98 8.02 -6.46 15.95
CA TYR A 98 8.78 -5.21 15.83
C TYR A 98 9.64 -4.95 17.08
N CYS A 99 9.06 -5.04 18.28
CA CYS A 99 9.77 -4.80 19.54
C CYS A 99 10.94 -5.76 19.72
N ASN A 100 10.75 -7.05 19.43
CA ASN A 100 11.80 -8.06 19.51
C ASN A 100 12.94 -7.79 18.51
N PHE A 101 12.60 -7.33 17.29
CA PHE A 101 13.59 -7.07 16.25
C PHE A 101 14.51 -5.89 16.55
N ILE A 102 14.01 -4.86 17.24
CA ILE A 102 14.80 -3.65 17.51
C ILE A 102 15.68 -3.76 18.77
N LEU A 103 15.57 -4.85 19.54
CA LEU A 103 16.35 -5.03 20.74
C LEU A 103 17.86 -4.90 20.45
N PRO A 104 18.63 -4.24 21.34
CA PRO A 104 18.24 -3.75 22.67
C PRO A 104 17.64 -2.33 22.69
N GLN A 105 17.35 -1.72 21.53
CA GLN A 105 16.85 -0.33 21.46
C GLN A 105 15.41 -0.22 21.98
N ASN A 106 15.08 0.90 22.62
CA ASN A 106 13.69 1.22 22.95
C ASN A 106 12.98 1.84 21.74
N PRO A 107 11.73 1.47 21.43
CA PRO A 107 10.99 2.11 20.35
C PRO A 107 10.92 3.64 20.45
N ARG A 108 10.87 4.19 21.67
CA ARG A 108 10.75 5.64 21.92
C ARG A 108 11.98 6.45 21.53
N ASP A 109 13.13 5.78 21.45
CA ASP A 109 14.43 6.40 21.15
C ASP A 109 14.76 6.35 19.66
N ARG A 110 13.91 5.69 18.85
CA ARG A 110 14.08 5.59 17.40
C ARG A 110 13.39 6.75 16.70
N SER A 111 14.00 7.20 15.61
CA SER A 111 13.35 8.16 14.72
C SER A 111 12.12 7.53 14.06
N PHE A 112 11.18 8.39 13.65
CA PHE A 112 10.00 7.94 12.91
C PHE A 112 10.41 7.27 11.60
N TYR A 113 11.37 7.86 10.89
CA TYR A 113 11.92 7.30 9.67
C TYR A 113 12.50 5.89 9.87
N ALA A 114 13.37 5.71 10.88
CA ALA A 114 13.99 4.41 11.15
C ALA A 114 12.95 3.34 11.52
N THR A 115 11.91 3.74 12.27
CA THR A 115 10.78 2.86 12.61
C THR A 115 10.02 2.41 11.36
N VAL A 116 9.67 3.34 10.47
CA VAL A 116 8.99 3.04 9.19
C VAL A 116 9.84 2.11 8.33
N GLN A 117 11.15 2.34 8.24
CA GLN A 117 12.04 1.45 7.47
C GLN A 117 12.10 0.04 8.06
N THR A 118 12.18 -0.11 9.38
CA THR A 118 12.14 -1.42 10.03
C THR A 118 10.80 -2.12 9.80
N LEU A 119 9.67 -1.40 9.85
CA LEU A 119 8.36 -2.00 9.57
C LEU A 119 8.21 -2.45 8.11
N ARG A 120 8.73 -1.67 7.14
CA ARG A 120 8.85 -2.11 5.74
C ARG A 120 9.76 -3.33 5.60
N GLN A 121 10.82 -3.43 6.40
CA GLN A 121 11.71 -4.60 6.38
C GLN A 121 11.06 -5.86 7.00
N LEU A 122 10.14 -5.71 7.94
CA LEU A 122 9.52 -6.85 8.63
C LEU A 122 8.22 -7.34 7.99
N PHE A 123 7.50 -6.41 7.36
CA PHE A 123 6.11 -6.58 6.91
C PHE A 123 5.88 -6.00 5.50
N GLY A 124 6.94 -5.63 4.80
CA GLY A 124 6.86 -5.13 3.44
C GLY A 124 6.86 -6.26 2.42
N ASP A 125 7.12 -5.87 1.17
CA ASP A 125 7.23 -6.80 0.06
C ASP A 125 8.64 -7.37 -0.05
N HIS A 126 8.82 -8.65 0.31
CA HIS A 126 10.14 -9.32 0.33
C HIS A 126 10.38 -10.26 -0.85
N HIS A 127 9.49 -10.27 -1.85
CA HIS A 127 9.72 -11.09 -3.03
C HIS A 127 10.84 -10.48 -3.88
N SER A 128 11.82 -11.30 -4.25
CA SER A 128 12.73 -10.95 -5.31
C SER A 128 11.97 -10.70 -6.61
N LEU A 129 12.59 -9.99 -7.55
CA LEU A 129 12.01 -9.78 -8.87
C LEU A 129 11.72 -11.11 -9.58
N PHE A 130 12.56 -12.14 -9.37
CA PHE A 130 12.32 -13.47 -9.91
C PHE A 130 11.05 -14.08 -9.30
N ASN A 131 10.92 -14.08 -7.97
CA ASN A 131 9.77 -14.65 -7.29
C ASN A 131 8.47 -13.92 -7.63
N THR A 132 8.50 -12.58 -7.71
CA THR A 132 7.38 -11.77 -8.22
C THR A 132 6.96 -12.21 -9.62
N ARG A 133 7.92 -12.38 -10.54
CA ARG A 133 7.63 -12.82 -11.91
C ARG A 133 7.08 -14.25 -11.96
N TYR A 134 7.66 -15.15 -11.19
CA TYR A 134 7.22 -16.53 -11.07
C TYR A 134 5.79 -16.64 -10.54
N HIS A 135 5.46 -15.90 -9.47
CA HIS A 135 4.13 -15.88 -8.89
C HIS A 135 3.08 -15.30 -9.85
N CYS A 136 3.42 -14.19 -10.54
CA CYS A 136 2.54 -13.59 -11.54
C CYS A 136 2.13 -14.58 -12.65
N LEU A 137 3.04 -15.44 -13.11
CA LEU A 137 2.73 -16.46 -14.12
C LEU A 137 1.90 -17.64 -13.60
N LYS A 138 1.78 -17.76 -12.27
CA LYS A 138 1.00 -18.81 -11.61
C LYS A 138 -0.31 -18.29 -11.03
N LEU A 139 -0.68 -17.04 -11.33
CA LEU A 139 -1.95 -16.49 -10.90
C LEU A 139 -3.10 -17.34 -11.43
N VAL A 140 -4.00 -17.68 -10.52
CA VAL A 140 -5.27 -18.35 -10.79
C VAL A 140 -6.34 -17.55 -10.07
N MET A 141 -7.49 -17.36 -10.71
CA MET A 141 -8.63 -16.72 -10.06
C MET A 141 -9.14 -17.61 -8.94
N ASN A 142 -9.25 -17.06 -7.72
CA ASN A 142 -9.85 -17.81 -6.62
C ASN A 142 -11.36 -17.95 -6.86
N GLU A 143 -11.96 -19.03 -6.37
CA GLU A 143 -13.40 -19.28 -6.52
C GLU A 143 -14.27 -18.21 -5.82
N SER A 144 -13.72 -17.57 -4.79
CA SER A 144 -14.39 -16.51 -4.03
C SER A 144 -14.27 -15.12 -4.65
N ASP A 145 -13.34 -14.91 -5.59
CA ASP A 145 -13.04 -13.59 -6.13
C ASP A 145 -14.02 -13.23 -7.26
N ASP A 146 -14.54 -12.01 -7.25
CA ASP A 146 -15.25 -11.49 -8.40
C ASP A 146 -14.28 -11.10 -9.52
N PHE A 147 -14.80 -11.06 -10.75
CA PHE A 147 -13.99 -10.80 -11.93
C PHE A 147 -13.26 -9.46 -11.88
N LEU A 148 -13.88 -8.38 -11.37
CA LEU A 148 -13.25 -7.06 -11.33
C LEU A 148 -12.13 -7.01 -10.30
N THR A 149 -12.32 -7.66 -9.14
CA THR A 149 -11.25 -7.86 -8.16
C THR A 149 -10.07 -8.59 -8.79
N HIS A 150 -10.31 -9.67 -9.54
CA HIS A 150 -9.24 -10.42 -10.19
C HIS A 150 -8.53 -9.63 -11.29
N VAL A 151 -9.25 -8.81 -12.08
CA VAL A 151 -8.63 -7.88 -13.06
C VAL A 151 -7.66 -6.92 -12.36
N GLY A 152 -8.05 -6.38 -11.19
CA GLY A 152 -7.19 -5.53 -10.38
C GLY A 152 -5.92 -6.25 -9.90
N ILE A 153 -6.06 -7.51 -9.47
CA ILE A 153 -4.93 -8.36 -9.06
C ILE A 153 -3.97 -8.59 -10.24
N VAL A 154 -4.48 -8.99 -11.40
CA VAL A 154 -3.66 -9.21 -12.61
C VAL A 154 -2.90 -7.95 -13.00
N ASN A 155 -3.56 -6.78 -13.02
CA ASN A 155 -2.90 -5.52 -13.34
C ASN A 155 -1.77 -5.21 -12.36
N ARG A 156 -2.02 -5.34 -11.05
CA ARG A 156 -1.01 -5.10 -10.00
C ARG A 156 0.20 -6.00 -10.14
N GLU A 157 -0.01 -7.30 -10.34
CA GLU A 157 1.08 -8.26 -10.44
C GLU A 157 1.87 -8.09 -11.75
N CYS A 158 1.22 -7.71 -12.86
CA CYS A 158 1.88 -7.36 -14.11
C CYS A 158 2.76 -6.10 -14.02
N GLU A 159 2.34 -5.07 -13.26
CA GLU A 159 3.20 -3.90 -12.99
C GLU A 159 4.42 -4.31 -12.16
N ARG A 160 4.24 -5.17 -11.15
CA ARG A 160 5.35 -5.71 -10.33
C ARG A 160 6.27 -6.66 -11.12
N PHE A 161 5.75 -7.36 -12.12
CA PHE A 161 6.50 -8.25 -13.02
C PHE A 161 7.61 -7.50 -13.81
N LYS A 162 7.43 -6.20 -14.05
CA LYS A 162 8.35 -5.33 -14.80
C LYS A 162 8.74 -5.93 -16.17
N PRO A 163 7.77 -6.16 -17.07
CA PRO A 163 7.99 -6.90 -18.32
C PRO A 163 9.04 -6.26 -19.23
N LYS A 164 9.14 -4.93 -19.23
CA LYS A 164 10.13 -4.18 -20.02
C LYS A 164 11.59 -4.50 -19.67
N SER A 165 11.84 -5.04 -18.48
CA SER A 165 13.17 -5.40 -17.98
C SER A 165 13.45 -6.90 -18.05
N LEU A 166 12.55 -7.69 -18.64
CA LEU A 166 12.71 -9.14 -18.74
C LEU A 166 13.51 -9.47 -20.00
N THR A 167 14.59 -10.24 -19.84
CA THR A 167 15.35 -10.75 -20.98
C THR A 167 14.71 -12.02 -21.54
N ASP A 168 15.01 -12.35 -22.80
CA ASP A 168 14.51 -13.57 -23.44
C ASP A 168 14.87 -14.84 -22.65
N ASP A 169 16.09 -14.92 -22.13
CA ASP A 169 16.54 -16.08 -21.36
C ASP A 169 15.86 -16.16 -19.99
N GLN A 170 15.61 -15.03 -19.34
CA GLN A 170 14.80 -14.99 -18.12
C GLN A 170 13.37 -15.45 -18.38
N PHE A 171 12.76 -15.01 -19.46
CA PHE A 171 11.42 -15.45 -19.86
C PHE A 171 11.38 -16.96 -20.14
N LYS A 172 12.36 -17.48 -20.89
CA LYS A 172 12.49 -18.92 -21.16
C LYS A 172 12.63 -19.73 -19.86
N SER A 173 13.48 -19.29 -18.93
CA SER A 173 13.67 -19.95 -17.63
C SER A 173 12.37 -19.95 -16.79
N LEU A 174 11.61 -18.85 -16.81
CA LEU A 174 10.29 -18.77 -16.18
C LEU A 174 9.28 -19.74 -16.81
N VAL A 175 9.19 -19.78 -18.14
CA VAL A 175 8.30 -20.73 -18.86
C VAL A 175 8.69 -22.17 -18.52
N PHE A 176 9.99 -22.48 -18.53
CA PHE A 176 10.48 -23.82 -18.20
C PHE A 176 10.10 -24.23 -16.79
N ILE A 177 10.39 -23.41 -15.78
CA ILE A 177 10.07 -23.76 -14.39
C ILE A 177 8.55 -23.86 -14.14
N CYS A 178 7.75 -23.02 -14.80
CA CYS A 178 6.29 -23.09 -14.77
C CYS A 178 5.74 -24.31 -15.51
N SER A 179 6.47 -24.92 -16.44
CA SER A 179 6.03 -26.14 -17.13
C SER A 179 6.20 -27.41 -16.26
N LEU A 180 7.05 -27.38 -15.24
CA LEU A 180 7.36 -28.53 -14.37
C LEU A 180 6.28 -28.76 -13.30
N GLN A 181 5.00 -28.91 -13.70
CA GLN A 181 3.88 -29.05 -12.76
C GLN A 181 3.74 -30.45 -12.16
N SER A 182 4.21 -31.48 -12.86
CA SER A 182 4.11 -32.88 -12.40
C SER A 182 4.88 -33.10 -11.09
N PRO A 183 4.32 -33.84 -10.12
CA PRO A 183 5.01 -34.21 -8.88
C PRO A 183 6.35 -34.93 -9.11
N LYS A 184 6.52 -35.61 -10.25
CA LYS A 184 7.77 -36.25 -10.68
C LYS A 184 8.95 -35.28 -10.68
N PHE A 185 8.71 -34.01 -10.99
CA PHE A 185 9.74 -32.98 -11.09
C PHE A 185 9.78 -32.05 -9.87
N SER A 186 9.08 -32.37 -8.78
CA SER A 186 9.01 -31.52 -7.58
C SER A 186 10.40 -31.19 -7.01
N ASN A 187 11.26 -32.21 -6.81
CA ASN A 187 12.61 -32.03 -6.27
C ASN A 187 13.50 -31.16 -7.16
N ILE A 188 13.50 -31.41 -8.48
CA ILE A 188 14.29 -30.61 -9.42
C ILE A 188 13.74 -29.19 -9.52
N ARG A 189 12.42 -29.00 -9.54
CA ARG A 189 11.78 -27.69 -9.55
C ARG A 189 12.17 -26.87 -8.33
N THR A 190 12.15 -27.44 -7.13
CA THR A 190 12.58 -26.74 -5.90
C THR A 190 14.05 -26.32 -5.97
N ARG A 191 14.94 -27.20 -6.45
CA ARG A 191 16.36 -26.86 -6.63
C ARG A 191 16.56 -25.72 -7.63
N LEU A 192 15.91 -25.80 -8.79
CA LEU A 192 16.02 -24.78 -9.83
C LEU A 192 15.43 -23.44 -9.39
N LEU A 193 14.34 -23.43 -8.61
CA LEU A 193 13.78 -22.20 -8.02
C LEU A 193 14.81 -21.52 -7.11
N ASN A 194 15.46 -22.26 -6.21
CA ASN A 194 16.50 -21.71 -5.34
C ASN A 194 17.70 -21.18 -6.13
N ARG A 195 18.06 -21.83 -7.25
CA ARG A 195 19.16 -21.41 -8.11
C ARG A 195 18.82 -20.14 -8.90
N LEU A 196 17.61 -20.04 -9.46
CA LEU A 196 17.12 -18.86 -10.16
C LEU A 196 16.93 -17.65 -9.23
N GLU A 197 16.65 -17.91 -7.95
CA GLU A 197 16.61 -16.88 -6.91
C GLU A 197 18.00 -16.28 -6.65
N GLN A 198 19.05 -17.11 -6.68
CA GLN A 198 20.45 -16.70 -6.46
C GLN A 198 21.11 -16.11 -7.72
N ASP A 199 20.78 -16.67 -8.89
CA ASP A 199 21.28 -16.25 -10.21
C ASP A 199 20.09 -16.06 -11.17
N PRO A 200 19.55 -14.83 -11.23
CA PRO A 200 18.45 -14.50 -12.14
C PRO A 200 18.86 -14.49 -13.63
N THR A 201 20.12 -14.73 -13.96
CA THR A 201 20.63 -14.75 -15.35
C THR A 201 20.84 -16.16 -15.89
N LEU A 202 20.45 -17.18 -15.11
CA LEU A 202 20.58 -18.58 -15.48
C LEU A 202 19.85 -18.88 -16.80
N THR A 203 20.60 -19.38 -17.77
CA THR A 203 20.07 -19.75 -19.10
C THR A 203 19.47 -21.16 -19.08
N LEU A 204 18.61 -21.47 -20.06
CA LEU A 204 18.08 -22.83 -20.22
C LEU A 204 19.17 -23.89 -20.40
N ASN A 205 20.27 -23.56 -21.07
CA ASN A 205 21.38 -24.50 -21.25
C ASN A 205 22.05 -24.82 -19.92
N ALA A 206 22.30 -23.80 -19.09
CA ALA A 206 22.85 -24.00 -17.75
C ALA A 206 21.91 -24.84 -16.85
N ILE A 207 20.60 -24.65 -16.98
CA ILE A 207 19.59 -25.48 -16.30
C ILE A 207 19.65 -26.94 -16.77
N ALA A 208 19.77 -27.17 -18.09
CA ALA A 208 19.88 -28.50 -18.66
C ALA A 208 21.15 -29.22 -18.21
N ASP A 209 22.28 -28.52 -18.19
CA ASP A 209 23.56 -29.03 -17.68
C ASP A 209 23.46 -29.42 -16.21
N GLU A 210 22.76 -28.61 -15.41
CA GLU A 210 22.54 -28.89 -13.98
C GLU A 210 21.66 -30.13 -13.79
N TYR A 211 20.60 -30.29 -14.59
CA TYR A 211 19.80 -31.51 -14.59
C TYR A 211 20.63 -32.75 -14.93
N GLN A 212 21.47 -32.67 -15.97
CA GLN A 212 22.35 -33.77 -16.37
C GLN A 212 23.32 -34.16 -15.25
N ARG A 213 23.93 -33.19 -14.54
CA ARG A 213 24.78 -33.50 -13.39
C ARG A 213 24.02 -34.20 -12.28
N ILE A 214 22.78 -33.81 -12.02
CA ILE A 214 21.95 -34.41 -10.96
C ILE A 214 21.53 -35.84 -11.31
N VAL A 215 21.21 -36.12 -12.57
CA VAL A 215 20.81 -37.46 -13.02
C VAL A 215 21.99 -38.43 -13.10
N ASN A 216 23.20 -37.91 -13.35
CA ASN A 216 24.42 -38.70 -13.44
C ASN A 216 25.15 -38.90 -12.10
N LEU A 217 24.54 -38.47 -10.98
CA LEU A 217 25.00 -38.72 -9.60
C LEU A 217 24.24 -39.91 -9.00
#